data_AF-A0A531JNR8-F1
#
_entry.id   AF-A0A531JNR8-F1
#
_cell.length_a   1.000
_cell.length_b   1.000
_cell.length_c   1.000
_cell.angle_alpha   90.00
_cell.angle_beta   90.00
_cell.angle_gamma   90.00
#
_symmetry.space_group_name_H-M   'P 1'
#
loop_
_entity.id
_entity.type
_entity.pdbx_description
1 polymer ?
#
loop_
_entity_poly.entity_id
_entity_poly.type
_entity_poly.pdbx_seq_one_letter_code
_entity_poly.pdbx_strand_id
1 'polypeptide(L)'
;HSVAVDDLAQLRDTMAADLADLDAGEERLHGLQKQAAAARETYDIAAAQLSSLRHAAAVGLTKAVMAELPALKLERAAFIVEMASEAENRMEEGIDQVEFWVRTNPGTRPGPMMKVASG
;
A
#
# COMPACT_ATOMS: atom_id res chain seq x y z
N HIS A 1 -15.26 -18.75 43.56
CA HIS A 1 -16.71 -18.78 43.32
C HIS A 1 -17.41 -19.16 44.61
N SER A 2 -18.37 -18.37 45.06
CA SER A 2 -19.11 -18.61 46.31
C SER A 2 -20.57 -18.95 45.97
N VAL A 3 -20.80 -20.17 45.50
CA VAL A 3 -22.15 -20.71 45.21
C VAL A 3 -22.51 -21.75 46.27
N ALA A 4 -23.81 -22.01 46.47
CA ALA A 4 -24.24 -23.08 47.36
C ALA A 4 -23.78 -24.45 46.84
N VAL A 5 -23.70 -25.45 47.73
CA VAL A 5 -23.26 -26.81 47.36
C VAL A 5 -24.16 -27.40 46.27
N ASP A 6 -25.47 -27.15 46.35
CA ASP A 6 -26.45 -27.65 45.37
C ASP A 6 -26.26 -27.03 43.97
N ASP A 7 -25.68 -25.83 43.89
CA ASP A 7 -25.44 -25.10 42.64
C ASP A 7 -24.09 -25.45 41.98
N LEU A 8 -23.24 -26.25 42.64
CA LEU A 8 -21.90 -26.60 42.14
C LEU A 8 -21.93 -27.29 40.78
N ALA A 9 -22.93 -28.15 40.53
CA ALA A 9 -23.07 -28.86 39.26
C ALA A 9 -23.36 -27.89 38.10
N GLN A 10 -24.24 -26.91 38.33
CA GLN A 10 -24.56 -25.88 37.35
C GLN A 10 -23.35 -24.98 37.08
N LEU A 11 -22.62 -24.57 38.13
CA LEU A 11 -21.40 -23.77 37.96
C LEU A 11 -20.35 -24.50 37.12
N ARG A 12 -20.16 -25.81 37.34
CA ARG A 12 -19.26 -26.64 36.51
C ARG A 12 -19.68 -26.62 35.05
N ASP A 13 -20.97 -26.78 34.76
CA ASP A 13 -21.47 -26.84 33.39
C ASP A 13 -21.29 -25.49 32.68
N THR A 14 -21.52 -24.37 33.38
CA THR A 14 -21.20 -23.03 32.88
C THR A 14 -19.71 -22.89 32.58
N MET A 15 -18.83 -23.26 33.51
CA MET A 15 -17.38 -23.16 33.29
C MET A 15 -16.89 -24.03 32.14
N ALA A 16 -17.48 -25.22 31.95
CA ALA A 16 -17.15 -26.10 30.84
C ALA A 16 -17.60 -25.51 29.50
N ALA A 17 -18.79 -24.88 29.46
CA ALA A 17 -19.26 -24.17 28.28
C ALA A 17 -18.37 -22.95 27.95
N ASP A 18 -18.04 -22.14 28.97
CA ASP A 18 -17.15 -20.97 28.82
C ASP A 18 -15.77 -21.38 28.29
N LEU A 19 -15.22 -22.50 28.79
CA LEU A 19 -13.95 -23.04 28.32
C LEU A 19 -14.02 -23.49 26.87
N ALA A 20 -15.08 -24.22 26.48
CA ALA A 20 -15.28 -24.66 25.11
C ALA A 20 -15.41 -23.48 24.13
N ASP A 21 -16.10 -22.41 24.55
CA ASP A 21 -16.24 -21.18 23.76
C ASP A 21 -14.90 -20.45 23.59
N LEU A 22 -14.06 -20.43 24.62
CA LEU A 22 -12.70 -19.88 24.55
C LEU A 22 -11.82 -20.70 23.60
N ASP A 23 -11.80 -22.02 23.72
CA ASP A 23 -11.03 -22.91 22.83
C ASP A 23 -11.44 -22.70 21.36
N ALA A 24 -12.75 -22.67 21.08
CA ALA A 24 -13.28 -22.35 19.76
C ALA A 24 -12.95 -20.91 19.30
N GLY A 25 -12.79 -19.97 20.23
CA GLY A 25 -12.32 -18.62 19.97
C GLY A 25 -10.85 -18.58 19.54
N GLU A 26 -9.98 -19.31 20.23
CA GLU A 26 -8.56 -19.41 19.93
C GLU A 26 -8.30 -20.04 18.56
N GLU A 27 -9.02 -21.12 18.23
CA GLU A 27 -8.92 -21.75 16.91
C GLU A 27 -9.32 -20.80 15.78
N ARG A 28 -10.43 -20.07 15.95
CA ARG A 28 -10.87 -19.05 14.98
C ARG A 28 -9.85 -17.92 14.83
N LEU A 29 -9.31 -17.43 15.94
CA LEU A 29 -8.30 -16.37 15.94
C LEU A 29 -7.05 -16.81 15.17
N HIS A 30 -6.54 -18.01 15.45
CA HIS A 30 -5.39 -18.57 14.75
C HIS A 30 -5.66 -18.73 13.25
N GLY A 31 -6.88 -19.15 12.87
CA GLY A 31 -7.31 -19.20 11.47
C GLY A 31 -7.28 -17.82 10.80
N LEU A 32 -7.83 -16.80 11.44
CA LEU A 32 -7.85 -15.42 10.93
C LEU A 32 -6.44 -14.82 10.81
N GLN A 33 -5.55 -15.10 11.76
CA GLN A 33 -4.15 -14.65 11.71
C GLN A 33 -3.42 -15.23 10.49
N LYS A 34 -3.62 -16.53 10.20
CA LYS A 34 -3.06 -17.16 9.00
C LYS A 34 -3.60 -16.55 7.71
N GLN A 35 -4.90 -16.29 7.65
CA GLN A 35 -5.53 -15.66 6.48
C GLN A 35 -5.00 -14.23 6.28
N ALA A 36 -4.87 -13.44 7.34
CA ALA A 36 -4.32 -12.09 7.28
C ALA A 36 -2.85 -12.09 6.80
N ALA A 37 -2.02 -13.02 7.29
CA ALA A 37 -0.64 -13.17 6.85
C ALA A 37 -0.55 -13.52 5.36
N ALA A 38 -1.35 -14.49 4.89
CA ALA A 38 -1.38 -14.89 3.48
C ALA A 38 -1.88 -13.78 2.56
N ALA A 39 -2.91 -13.02 3.00
CA ALA A 39 -3.41 -11.87 2.26
C ALA A 39 -2.35 -10.76 2.15
N ARG A 40 -1.59 -10.51 3.24
CA ARG A 40 -0.48 -9.55 3.23
C ARG A 40 0.62 -9.95 2.26
N GLU A 41 1.04 -11.21 2.28
CA GLU A 41 2.05 -11.73 1.35
C GLU A 41 1.61 -11.59 -0.11
N THR A 42 0.34 -11.93 -0.39
CA THR A 42 -0.24 -11.78 -1.73
C THR A 42 -0.24 -10.32 -2.19
N TYR A 43 -0.63 -9.40 -1.29
CA TYR A 43 -0.58 -7.96 -1.55
C TYR A 43 0.87 -7.51 -1.85
N ASP A 44 1.84 -7.90 -1.04
CA ASP A 44 3.23 -7.45 -1.16
C ASP A 44 3.85 -7.86 -2.51
N ILE A 45 3.56 -9.09 -2.95
CA ILE A 45 3.98 -9.58 -4.26
C ILE A 45 3.34 -8.75 -5.39
N ALA A 46 2.02 -8.53 -5.33
CA ALA A 46 1.31 -7.78 -6.36
C ALA A 46 1.77 -6.31 -6.40
N ALA A 47 1.98 -5.68 -5.24
CA ALA A 47 2.44 -4.31 -5.12
C ALA A 47 3.87 -4.13 -5.67
N ALA A 48 4.78 -5.07 -5.40
CA ALA A 48 6.12 -5.06 -5.96
C ALA A 48 6.12 -5.22 -7.49
N GLN A 49 5.27 -6.10 -8.02
CA GLN A 49 5.09 -6.25 -9.46
C GLN A 49 4.56 -4.97 -10.11
N LEU A 50 3.52 -4.37 -9.51
CA LEU A 50 2.96 -3.09 -9.97
C LEU A 50 4.01 -1.98 -9.96
N SER A 51 4.80 -1.88 -8.90
CA SER A 51 5.89 -0.89 -8.79
C SER A 51 6.92 -1.06 -9.90
N SER A 52 7.33 -2.30 -10.21
CA SER A 52 8.25 -2.58 -11.32
C SER A 52 7.68 -2.13 -12.67
N LEU A 53 6.41 -2.42 -12.93
CA LEU A 53 5.72 -1.99 -14.15
C LEU A 53 5.61 -0.46 -14.24
N ARG A 54 5.34 0.22 -13.12
CA ARG A 54 5.32 1.69 -13.05
C ARG A 54 6.69 2.30 -13.34
N HIS A 55 7.78 1.71 -12.84
CA HIS A 55 9.13 2.18 -13.15
C HIS A 55 9.42 2.09 -14.65
N ALA A 56 9.08 0.96 -15.29
CA ALA A 56 9.24 0.80 -16.73
C ALA A 56 8.38 1.81 -17.52
N ALA A 57 7.12 2.00 -17.10
CA ALA A 57 6.22 2.96 -17.72
C ALA A 57 6.70 4.40 -17.56
N ALA A 58 7.26 4.77 -16.40
CA ALA A 58 7.82 6.10 -16.14
C ALA A 58 8.97 6.45 -17.10
N VAL A 59 9.85 5.48 -17.38
CA VAL A 59 10.92 5.63 -18.39
C VAL A 59 10.33 5.84 -19.78
N GLY A 60 9.35 5.01 -20.16
CA GLY A 60 8.67 5.11 -21.45
C GLY A 60 7.97 6.46 -21.64
N LEU A 61 7.21 6.89 -20.64
CA LEU A 61 6.50 8.16 -20.62
C LEU A 61 7.48 9.34 -20.70
N THR A 62 8.56 9.31 -19.93
CA THR A 62 9.59 10.36 -19.95
C THR A 62 10.18 10.50 -21.35
N LYS A 63 10.55 9.39 -21.99
CA LYS A 63 11.10 9.41 -23.34
C LYS A 63 10.08 9.96 -24.36
N ALA A 64 8.83 9.53 -24.27
CA ALA A 64 7.77 9.98 -25.17
C ALA A 64 7.54 11.50 -25.04
N VAL A 65 7.37 12.01 -23.81
CA VAL A 65 7.17 13.44 -23.57
C VAL A 65 8.38 14.25 -24.05
N MET A 66 9.59 13.83 -23.71
CA MET A 66 10.81 14.54 -24.11
C MET A 66 11.00 14.60 -25.63
N ALA A 67 10.48 13.63 -26.39
CA ALA A 67 10.53 13.64 -27.85
C ALA A 67 9.62 14.70 -28.49
N GLU A 68 8.53 15.09 -27.80
CA GLU A 68 7.58 16.09 -28.30
C GLU A 68 8.01 17.54 -27.98
N LEU A 69 8.78 17.75 -26.91
CA LEU A 69 9.19 19.09 -26.46
C LEU A 69 9.91 19.95 -27.51
N PRO A 70 10.82 19.42 -28.37
CA PRO A 70 11.48 20.22 -29.39
C PRO A 70 10.51 20.85 -30.40
N ALA A 71 9.41 20.17 -30.76
CA ALA A 71 8.41 20.72 -31.68
C ALA A 71 7.70 21.97 -31.12
N LEU A 72 7.71 22.10 -29.78
CA LEU A 72 7.14 23.24 -29.05
C LEU A 72 8.17 24.33 -28.71
N LYS A 73 9.41 24.23 -29.24
CA LYS A 73 10.55 25.10 -28.86
C LYS A 73 10.91 25.02 -27.37
N LEU A 74 10.69 23.84 -26.77
CA LEU A 74 11.00 23.53 -25.37
C LEU A 74 12.13 22.50 -25.25
N GLU A 75 13.06 22.46 -26.19
CA GLU A 75 14.16 21.48 -26.23
C GLU A 75 15.11 21.54 -25.03
N ARG A 76 15.06 22.63 -24.25
CA ARG A 76 15.84 22.81 -23.02
C ARG A 76 15.08 22.44 -21.75
N ALA A 77 13.79 22.13 -21.87
CA ALA A 77 12.97 21.68 -20.76
C ALA A 77 13.20 20.20 -20.48
N ALA A 78 12.88 19.76 -19.26
CA ALA A 78 12.93 18.36 -18.85
C ALA A 78 11.62 17.98 -18.15
N PHE A 79 11.04 16.87 -18.57
CA PHE A 79 9.98 16.17 -17.86
C PHE A 79 10.60 15.07 -17.00
N ILE A 80 10.18 15.00 -15.74
CA ILE A 80 10.75 14.10 -14.73
C ILE A 80 9.58 13.39 -14.05
N VAL A 81 9.63 12.06 -14.00
CA VAL A 81 8.72 11.25 -13.19
C VAL A 81 9.50 10.86 -11.94
N GLU A 82 9.14 11.42 -10.79
CA GLU A 82 9.68 11.00 -9.51
C GLU A 82 8.74 9.95 -8.90
N MET A 83 9.34 8.91 -8.35
CA MET A 83 8.59 7.84 -7.69
C MET A 83 9.33 7.39 -6.44
N ALA A 84 8.60 7.33 -5.34
CA ALA A 84 9.09 6.81 -4.06
C ALA A 84 8.27 5.59 -3.68
N SER A 85 8.93 4.47 -3.40
CA SER A 85 8.27 3.21 -3.04
C SER A 85 8.50 2.90 -1.57
N GLU A 86 7.42 2.68 -0.82
CA GLU A 86 7.45 2.36 0.60
C GLU A 86 6.70 1.04 0.85
N ALA A 87 7.44 -0.08 0.88
CA ALA A 87 6.85 -1.42 1.00
C ALA A 87 5.96 -1.61 2.24
N GLU A 88 6.23 -0.87 3.32
CA GLU A 88 5.42 -0.93 4.54
C GLU A 88 4.18 -0.04 4.50
N ASN A 89 4.14 0.95 3.62
CA ASN A 89 3.01 1.86 3.45
C ASN A 89 2.04 1.31 2.40
N ARG A 90 1.19 0.38 2.83
CA ARG A 90 0.27 -0.34 1.96
C ARG A 90 -1.00 0.47 1.74
N MET A 91 -1.22 0.92 0.51
CA MET A 91 -2.40 1.66 0.08
C MET A 91 -3.20 0.86 -0.95
N GLU A 92 -4.43 1.26 -1.21
CA GLU A 92 -5.24 0.60 -2.27
C GLU A 92 -4.59 0.71 -3.66
N GLU A 93 -3.84 1.79 -3.93
CA GLU A 93 -3.11 1.96 -5.19
C GLU A 93 -1.71 1.34 -5.19
N GLY A 94 -1.33 0.59 -4.16
CA GLY A 94 -0.02 -0.05 -4.03
C GLY A 94 0.91 0.66 -3.04
N ILE A 95 2.21 0.66 -3.34
CA ILE A 95 3.27 1.14 -2.44
C ILE A 95 4.05 2.34 -3.00
N ASP A 96 3.63 2.89 -4.14
CA ASP A 96 4.34 3.94 -4.83
C ASP A 96 3.63 5.28 -4.71
N GLN A 97 4.35 6.30 -4.27
CA GLN A 97 3.99 7.69 -4.45
C GLN A 97 4.63 8.20 -5.74
N VAL A 98 3.81 8.62 -6.71
CA VAL A 98 4.26 9.11 -8.02
C VAL A 98 4.00 10.60 -8.15
N GLU A 99 5.00 11.34 -8.63
CA GLU A 99 4.89 12.77 -8.91
C GLU A 99 5.48 13.13 -10.27
N PHE A 100 4.82 14.05 -10.98
CA PHE A 100 5.28 14.56 -12.26
C PHE A 100 5.85 15.97 -12.10
N TRP A 101 7.08 16.14 -12.56
CA TRP A 101 7.87 17.34 -12.40
C TRP A 101 8.31 17.88 -13.76
N VAL A 102 8.40 19.20 -13.86
CA VAL A 102 8.87 19.90 -15.05
C VAL A 102 9.96 20.88 -14.66
N ARG A 103 11.02 20.91 -15.47
CA ARG A 103 12.03 21.97 -15.45
C ARG A 103 12.00 22.67 -16.79
N THR A 104 11.62 23.94 -16.82
CA THR A 104 11.46 24.68 -18.08
C THR A 104 12.78 25.14 -18.69
N ASN A 105 13.80 25.40 -17.86
CA ASN A 105 15.10 25.88 -18.29
C ASN A 105 16.25 25.14 -17.58
N PRO A 106 17.38 24.89 -18.25
CA PRO A 106 18.56 24.33 -17.61
C PRO A 106 19.03 25.24 -16.48
N GLY A 107 19.32 24.66 -15.31
CA GLY A 107 19.76 25.39 -14.13
C GLY A 107 18.64 25.89 -13.21
N THR A 108 17.36 25.80 -13.61
CA THR A 108 16.25 26.08 -12.67
C THR A 108 15.89 24.84 -11.87
N ARG A 109 15.36 25.05 -10.66
CA ARG A 109 14.84 23.96 -9.84
C ARG A 109 13.59 23.38 -10.51
N PRO A 110 13.49 22.05 -10.72
CA PRO A 110 12.26 21.42 -11.16
C PRO A 110 11.11 21.75 -10.21
N GLY A 111 9.90 21.88 -10.73
CA GLY A 111 8.68 22.07 -9.95
C GLY A 111 7.61 21.06 -10.36
N PRO A 112 6.63 20.79 -9.49
CA PRO A 112 5.53 19.89 -9.80
C PRO A 112 4.73 20.45 -10.98
N MET A 113 4.43 19.60 -11.97
CA MET A 113 3.81 19.99 -13.24
C MET A 113 2.51 20.79 -13.03
N MET A 114 1.70 20.38 -12.05
CA MET A 114 0.44 21.02 -11.68
C MET A 114 0.58 22.48 -11.25
N LYS A 115 1.75 22.90 -10.73
CA LYS A 115 2.02 24.29 -10.32
C LYS A 115 2.74 25.11 -11.39
N VAL A 116 3.36 24.46 -12.38
CA VAL A 116 4.17 25.12 -13.42
C VAL A 116 3.31 25.47 -14.64
N ALA A 117 2.22 24.74 -14.89
CA ALA A 117 1.31 24.99 -16.02
C ALA A 117 0.36 26.20 -15.85
N SER A 118 0.38 26.89 -14.70
CA SER A 118 -0.48 28.06 -14.42
C SER A 118 0.23 29.42 -14.62
N GLY A 119 1.32 29.46 -15.39
CA GLY A 119 2.09 30.66 -15.70
C GLY A 119 2.02 31.07 -17.16
#